data_AF-A0A173VRZ6-F1
#
_entry.id   AF-A0A173VRZ6-F1
#
_cell.length_a   1.000
_cell.length_b   1.000
_cell.length_c   1.000
_cell.angle_alpha   90.00
_cell.angle_beta   90.00
_cell.angle_gamma   90.00
#
_symmetry.space_group_name_H-M   'P 1'
#
loop_
_entity.id
_entity.type
_entity.pdbx_description
1 polymer ?
#
loop_
_entity_poly.entity_id
_entity_poly.type
_entity_poly.pdbx_seq_one_letter_code
_entity_poly.pdbx_strand_id
1 'polypeptide(L)'
;MDEKQQEMIDNKNALKKEIPVYSEKYGVHGKVLDYGVVTKLVFNYNGKDLEVGIHNNPLMNTDYAQMGQQIMESYIENLSSKNRKVMLHNWYIEDHLSQRSGRYALAHGIVTGHTRLPDSIFIYTSKIRETYVNGEGELVVLTMNTEYHCPLNSCDWERQDQYADMIPDYKKIKAEYKDKALRPAIEPGKVLLVLSNFCHYYFHSLYCIPEGSDKPCEYSGDAHVGMFQDSYLVETDHGRIDLRYFPHFQNIEFYSEHTQGMPLFLENVGDVTLYAKSSVGTIKLNPGERKEVTKENAESETPSLPNGDLYPAGIIE
;
A
#
# COMPACT_ATOMS: atom_id res chain seq x y z
N MET A 1 7.68 -29.38 17.74
CA MET A 1 6.26 -29.09 17.49
C MET A 1 5.54 -30.42 17.55
N ASP A 2 4.54 -30.54 18.43
CA ASP A 2 3.93 -31.84 18.77
C ASP A 2 2.96 -32.27 17.65
N GLU A 3 2.93 -33.54 17.26
CA GLU A 3 2.10 -34.05 16.14
C GLU A 3 0.61 -33.71 16.29
N LYS A 4 0.10 -33.66 17.54
CA LYS A 4 -1.27 -33.24 17.85
C LYS A 4 -1.55 -31.75 17.60
N GLN A 5 -0.52 -30.89 17.72
CA GLN A 5 -0.64 -29.47 17.39
C GLN A 5 -0.67 -29.26 15.88
N GLN A 6 0.12 -30.04 15.13
CA GLN A 6 0.10 -30.02 13.67
C GLN A 6 -1.26 -30.50 13.12
N GLU A 7 -1.79 -31.60 13.65
CA GLU A 7 -3.08 -32.17 13.23
C GLU A 7 -4.29 -31.25 13.56
N MET A 8 -4.19 -30.44 14.62
CA MET A 8 -5.17 -29.39 14.95
C MET A 8 -5.07 -28.17 14.03
N ILE A 9 -3.87 -27.81 13.57
CA ILE A 9 -3.64 -26.72 12.60
C ILE A 9 -4.13 -27.16 11.22
N ASP A 10 -3.81 -28.38 10.81
CA ASP A 10 -4.21 -28.94 9.52
C ASP A 10 -5.74 -29.10 9.41
N ASN A 11 -6.43 -29.48 10.49
CA ASN A 11 -7.90 -29.52 10.53
C ASN A 11 -8.56 -28.13 10.60
N LYS A 12 -7.90 -27.11 11.16
CA LYS A 12 -8.40 -25.72 11.15
C LYS A 12 -8.26 -25.04 9.79
N ASN A 13 -7.28 -25.47 9.00
CA ASN A 13 -6.99 -24.95 7.66
C ASN A 13 -7.52 -25.88 6.54
N ALA A 14 -8.39 -26.84 6.87
CA ALA A 14 -9.06 -27.65 5.86
C ALA A 14 -10.07 -26.79 5.09
N LEU A 15 -9.96 -26.76 3.77
CA LEU A 15 -10.89 -26.06 2.89
C LEU A 15 -12.32 -26.58 3.13
N LYS A 16 -13.22 -25.70 3.58
CA LYS A 16 -14.61 -26.07 3.90
C LYS A 16 -15.52 -25.88 2.72
N LYS A 17 -15.30 -24.81 1.94
CA LYS A 17 -16.14 -24.46 0.79
C LYS A 17 -15.31 -23.78 -0.29
N GLU A 18 -15.58 -24.16 -1.53
CA GLU A 18 -15.09 -23.48 -2.73
C GLU A 18 -16.30 -22.85 -3.45
N ILE A 19 -16.23 -21.56 -3.74
CA ILE A 19 -17.29 -20.82 -4.41
C ILE A 19 -16.73 -20.25 -5.71
N PRO A 20 -17.23 -20.67 -6.89
CA PRO A 20 -16.76 -20.14 -8.16
C PRO A 20 -17.15 -18.67 -8.30
N VAL A 21 -16.23 -17.88 -8.85
CA VAL A 21 -16.41 -16.46 -9.13
C VAL A 21 -16.08 -16.22 -10.59
N TYR A 22 -16.85 -15.37 -11.26
CA TYR A 22 -16.61 -15.02 -12.65
C TYR A 22 -16.82 -13.54 -12.87
N SER A 23 -15.87 -12.90 -13.55
CA SER A 23 -16.06 -11.56 -14.11
C SER A 23 -16.35 -11.68 -15.59
N GLU A 24 -17.58 -11.40 -15.98
CA GLU A 24 -17.97 -11.24 -17.39
C GLU A 24 -17.21 -10.10 -18.04
N LYS A 25 -16.97 -9.01 -17.30
CA LYS A 25 -16.30 -7.80 -17.78
C LYS A 25 -14.89 -8.05 -18.30
N TYR A 26 -14.13 -8.91 -17.62
CA TYR A 26 -12.75 -9.22 -17.98
C TYR A 26 -12.55 -10.64 -18.53
N GLY A 27 -13.59 -11.48 -18.54
CA GLY A 27 -13.50 -12.88 -18.93
C GLY A 27 -12.59 -13.69 -18.01
N VAL A 28 -12.59 -13.39 -16.71
CA VAL A 28 -11.68 -14.00 -15.72
C VAL A 28 -12.46 -14.89 -14.77
N HIS A 29 -11.94 -16.09 -14.55
CA HIS A 29 -12.43 -17.03 -13.56
C HIS A 29 -11.59 -16.95 -12.29
N GLY A 30 -12.27 -16.98 -11.16
CA GLY A 30 -11.69 -17.08 -9.84
C GLY A 30 -12.49 -18.02 -8.95
N LYS A 31 -12.04 -18.16 -7.72
CA LYS A 31 -12.70 -18.93 -6.69
C LYS A 31 -12.47 -18.34 -5.32
N VAL A 32 -13.52 -18.30 -4.50
CA VAL A 32 -13.40 -18.02 -3.09
C VAL A 32 -13.21 -19.35 -2.35
N LEU A 33 -12.10 -19.43 -1.62
CA LEU A 33 -11.70 -20.53 -0.75
C LEU A 33 -12.03 -20.14 0.69
N ASP A 34 -13.04 -20.78 1.26
CA ASP A 34 -13.48 -20.56 2.64
C ASP A 34 -12.97 -21.72 3.51
N TYR A 35 -12.07 -21.40 4.42
CA TYR A 35 -11.49 -22.31 5.42
C TYR A 35 -12.25 -22.23 6.76
N GLY A 36 -13.32 -21.44 6.82
CA GLY A 36 -14.18 -21.17 7.97
C GLY A 36 -13.64 -20.14 8.95
N VAL A 37 -12.31 -20.03 9.07
CA VAL A 37 -11.64 -18.98 9.87
C VAL A 37 -11.13 -17.88 8.94
N VAL A 38 -10.57 -18.27 7.80
CA VAL A 38 -10.01 -17.40 6.77
C VAL A 38 -10.76 -17.62 5.46
N THR A 39 -11.05 -16.55 4.73
CA THR A 39 -11.63 -16.61 3.39
C THR A 39 -10.68 -15.94 2.40
N LYS A 40 -10.41 -16.57 1.26
CA LYS A 40 -9.46 -16.09 0.26
C LYS A 40 -10.08 -16.12 -1.13
N LEU A 41 -9.89 -15.07 -1.92
CA LEU A 41 -10.15 -15.05 -3.35
C LEU A 41 -8.86 -15.45 -4.08
N VAL A 42 -8.96 -16.45 -4.94
CA VAL A 42 -7.88 -16.88 -5.84
C VAL A 42 -8.35 -16.76 -7.28
N PHE A 43 -7.58 -16.12 -8.14
CA PHE A 43 -7.90 -16.03 -9.56
C PHE A 43 -6.63 -15.91 -10.41
N ASN A 44 -6.72 -16.36 -11.67
CA ASN A 44 -5.63 -16.20 -12.62
C ASN A 44 -5.89 -14.99 -13.52
N TYR A 45 -4.94 -14.07 -13.61
CA TYR A 45 -5.00 -12.98 -14.58
C TYR A 45 -3.65 -12.74 -15.24
N ASN A 46 -3.63 -12.74 -16.58
CA ASN A 46 -2.42 -12.63 -17.40
C ASN A 46 -1.32 -13.65 -17.02
N GLY A 47 -1.71 -14.89 -16.71
CA GLY A 47 -0.78 -15.97 -16.41
C GLY A 47 -0.18 -15.94 -15.00
N LYS A 48 -0.83 -15.23 -14.05
CA LYS A 48 -0.45 -15.21 -12.64
C LYS A 48 -1.61 -15.64 -11.77
N ASP A 49 -1.32 -16.46 -10.77
CA ASP A 49 -2.25 -16.79 -9.70
C ASP A 49 -2.13 -15.74 -8.59
N LEU A 50 -3.25 -15.10 -8.29
CA LEU A 50 -3.37 -14.01 -7.34
C LEU A 50 -4.16 -14.48 -6.13
N GLU A 51 -3.74 -14.08 -4.93
CA GLU A 51 -4.45 -14.36 -3.69
C GLU A 51 -4.80 -13.06 -2.96
N VAL A 52 -6.08 -12.91 -2.63
CA VAL A 52 -6.59 -11.77 -1.88
C VAL A 52 -7.40 -12.28 -0.70
N GLY A 53 -7.12 -11.78 0.51
CA GLY A 53 -7.98 -12.05 1.67
C GLY A 53 -9.36 -11.42 1.49
N ILE A 54 -10.40 -12.16 1.83
CA ILE A 54 -11.77 -11.64 1.90
C ILE A 54 -12.22 -11.64 3.36
N HIS A 55 -12.86 -10.55 3.76
CA HIS A 55 -13.49 -10.45 5.07
C HIS A 55 -14.44 -11.61 5.35
N ASN A 56 -14.08 -12.43 6.34
CA ASN A 56 -14.92 -13.49 6.86
C ASN A 56 -15.68 -13.00 8.09
N ASN A 57 -16.88 -12.47 7.86
CA ASN A 57 -17.79 -12.14 8.96
C ASN A 57 -18.89 -13.20 9.08
N PRO A 58 -18.77 -14.16 10.01
CA PRO A 58 -19.77 -15.23 10.19
C PRO A 58 -21.14 -14.73 10.69
N LEU A 59 -21.27 -13.46 11.06
CA LEU A 59 -22.52 -12.82 11.47
C LEU A 59 -23.19 -12.01 10.33
N MET A 60 -22.50 -11.80 9.21
CA MET A 60 -23.05 -11.17 8.01
C MET A 60 -23.44 -12.27 7.01
N ASN A 61 -24.62 -12.15 6.39
CA ASN A 61 -25.05 -13.05 5.32
C ASN A 61 -24.37 -12.63 3.99
N THR A 62 -23.04 -12.71 3.96
CA THR A 62 -22.20 -12.19 2.88
C THR A 62 -22.31 -13.06 1.64
N ASP A 63 -22.66 -12.45 0.50
CA ASP A 63 -22.55 -13.11 -0.81
C ASP A 63 -21.09 -13.08 -1.28
N TYR A 64 -20.37 -14.14 -0.92
CA TYR A 64 -18.96 -14.30 -1.29
C TYR A 64 -18.72 -14.38 -2.80
N ALA A 65 -19.71 -14.78 -3.61
CA ALA A 65 -19.56 -14.82 -5.06
C ALA A 65 -19.54 -13.39 -5.64
N GLN A 66 -20.52 -12.57 -5.23
CA GLN A 66 -20.60 -11.17 -5.64
C GLN A 66 -19.39 -10.37 -5.12
N MET A 67 -19.03 -10.56 -3.85
CA MET A 67 -17.89 -9.90 -3.23
C MET A 67 -16.56 -10.27 -3.88
N GLY A 68 -16.34 -11.56 -4.15
CA GLY A 68 -15.17 -12.03 -4.88
C GLY A 68 -15.10 -11.43 -6.29
N GLN A 69 -16.24 -11.31 -6.99
CA GLN A 69 -16.30 -10.68 -8.30
C GLN A 69 -15.90 -9.21 -8.24
N GLN A 70 -16.44 -8.45 -7.28
CA GLN A 70 -16.12 -7.02 -7.12
C GLN A 70 -14.64 -6.78 -6.82
N ILE A 71 -14.05 -7.58 -5.92
CA ILE A 71 -12.61 -7.50 -5.61
C ILE A 71 -11.78 -7.83 -6.84
N MET A 72 -12.13 -8.90 -7.56
CA MET A 72 -11.43 -9.33 -8.78
C MET A 72 -11.48 -8.26 -9.88
N GLU A 73 -12.65 -7.70 -10.15
CA GLU A 73 -12.84 -6.66 -11.17
C GLU A 73 -12.08 -5.39 -10.81
N SER A 74 -12.19 -4.93 -9.56
CA SER A 74 -11.45 -3.78 -9.07
C SER A 74 -9.94 -4.01 -9.18
N TYR A 75 -9.44 -5.20 -8.83
CA TYR A 75 -8.03 -5.54 -8.97
C TYR A 75 -7.54 -5.51 -10.43
N ILE A 76 -8.32 -6.11 -11.34
CA ILE A 76 -8.00 -6.13 -12.77
C ILE A 76 -8.03 -4.72 -13.37
N GLU A 77 -9.01 -3.89 -13.02
CA GLU A 77 -9.07 -2.49 -13.46
C GLU A 77 -7.76 -1.75 -13.21
N ASN A 78 -7.20 -1.91 -12.01
CA ASN A 78 -5.95 -1.25 -11.63
C ASN A 78 -4.72 -1.85 -12.33
N LEU A 79 -4.64 -3.18 -12.46
CA LEU A 79 -3.57 -3.84 -13.21
C LEU A 79 -3.61 -3.50 -14.71
N SER A 80 -4.80 -3.30 -15.27
CA SER A 80 -5.04 -3.16 -16.70
C SER A 80 -4.81 -1.76 -17.25
N SER A 81 -4.29 -0.84 -16.43
CA SER A 81 -3.84 0.49 -16.86
C SER A 81 -2.58 0.37 -17.73
N LYS A 82 -2.78 -0.15 -18.94
CA LYS A 82 -1.81 -0.19 -20.04
C LYS A 82 -1.33 1.24 -20.25
N ASN A 83 -0.06 1.51 -19.96
CA ASN A 83 0.70 2.77 -20.08
C ASN A 83 1.19 3.40 -18.76
N ARG A 84 1.09 2.74 -17.60
CA ARG A 84 1.81 3.23 -16.41
C ARG A 84 3.31 2.95 -16.54
N LYS A 85 4.13 3.97 -16.28
CA LYS A 85 5.58 3.82 -16.08
C LYS A 85 5.80 2.84 -14.92
N VAL A 86 6.79 1.96 -15.03
CA VAL A 86 7.16 1.10 -13.90
C VAL A 86 7.92 1.99 -12.91
N MET A 87 7.34 2.21 -11.73
CA MET A 87 7.93 3.07 -10.71
C MET A 87 8.56 2.25 -9.59
N LEU A 88 9.58 2.81 -8.95
CA LEU A 88 10.11 2.31 -7.69
C LEU A 88 10.10 3.47 -6.67
N HIS A 89 9.29 3.34 -5.62
CA HIS A 89 9.11 4.33 -4.56
C HIS A 89 9.88 3.95 -3.30
N ASN A 90 10.18 4.91 -2.43
CA ASN A 90 10.91 4.68 -1.17
C ASN A 90 12.19 3.87 -1.41
N TRP A 91 12.95 4.29 -2.41
CA TRP A 91 13.94 3.45 -3.06
C TRP A 91 15.37 3.81 -2.64
N TYR A 92 16.26 2.82 -2.73
CA TYR A 92 17.70 3.01 -2.64
C TYR A 92 18.42 1.98 -3.51
N ILE A 93 19.67 2.26 -3.87
CA ILE A 93 20.54 1.34 -4.59
C ILE A 93 21.59 0.81 -3.63
N GLU A 94 21.70 -0.51 -3.59
CA GLU A 94 22.68 -1.24 -2.79
C GLU A 94 23.72 -1.86 -3.70
N ASP A 95 24.97 -1.76 -3.29
CA ASP A 95 26.09 -2.41 -3.95
C ASP A 95 26.44 -3.73 -3.23
N HIS A 96 26.59 -4.79 -4.03
CA HIS A 96 26.84 -6.15 -3.56
C HIS A 96 28.12 -6.72 -4.17
N LEU A 97 28.82 -7.53 -3.38
CA LEU A 97 29.97 -8.29 -3.83
C LEU A 97 29.65 -9.79 -3.85
N SER A 98 29.59 -10.39 -5.04
CA SER A 98 29.47 -11.85 -5.19
C SER A 98 30.81 -12.47 -5.53
N GLN A 99 31.15 -13.56 -4.83
CA GLN A 99 32.34 -14.36 -5.13
C GLN A 99 32.33 -14.93 -6.56
N ARG A 100 31.14 -15.14 -7.16
CA ARG A 100 30.99 -15.69 -8.52
C ARG A 100 30.80 -14.63 -9.59
N SER A 101 30.15 -13.52 -9.26
CA SER A 101 29.74 -12.50 -10.24
C SER A 101 30.52 -11.20 -10.19
N GLY A 102 31.45 -11.05 -9.24
CA GLY A 102 32.06 -9.77 -8.94
C GLY A 102 31.07 -8.80 -8.30
N ARG A 103 31.39 -7.51 -8.40
CA ARG A 103 30.60 -6.40 -7.85
C ARG A 103 29.38 -6.13 -8.75
N TYR A 104 28.20 -5.98 -8.15
CA TYR A 104 26.96 -5.67 -8.86
C TYR A 104 26.01 -4.89 -7.95
N ALA A 105 25.12 -4.09 -8.53
CA ALA A 105 24.15 -3.31 -7.77
C ALA A 105 22.72 -3.76 -8.03
N LEU A 106 21.88 -3.62 -7.01
CA LEU A 106 20.44 -3.84 -7.06
C LEU A 106 19.73 -2.57 -6.57
N ALA A 107 18.55 -2.30 -7.11
CA ALA A 107 17.67 -1.28 -6.58
C ALA A 107 16.63 -1.94 -5.68
N HIS A 108 16.29 -1.28 -4.60
CA HIS A 108 15.32 -1.70 -3.62
C HIS A 108 14.22 -0.66 -3.55
N GLY A 109 12.98 -1.08 -3.32
CA GLY A 109 11.88 -0.15 -3.11
C GLY A 109 10.52 -0.80 -3.38
N ILE A 110 9.49 0.02 -3.33
CA ILE A 110 8.10 -0.39 -3.55
C ILE A 110 7.75 -0.22 -5.02
N VAL A 111 7.41 -1.31 -5.70
CA VAL A 111 7.15 -1.29 -7.15
C VAL A 111 5.70 -0.94 -7.46
N THR A 112 5.49 -0.13 -8.50
CA THR A 112 4.17 0.03 -9.15
C THR A 112 4.26 0.05 -10.66
N GLY A 113 3.14 -0.20 -11.34
CA GLY A 113 3.05 -0.19 -12.80
C GLY A 113 3.75 -1.38 -13.47
N HIS A 114 4.23 -2.35 -12.70
CA HIS A 114 4.98 -3.48 -13.22
C HIS A 114 4.04 -4.52 -13.85
N THR A 115 4.27 -4.87 -15.11
CA THR A 115 3.42 -5.84 -15.83
C THR A 115 3.37 -7.22 -15.14
N ARG A 116 4.46 -7.60 -14.46
CA ARG A 116 4.59 -8.92 -13.83
C ARG A 116 4.45 -8.95 -12.31
N LEU A 117 4.39 -7.81 -11.63
CA LEU A 117 4.35 -7.76 -10.16
C LEU A 117 3.12 -6.94 -9.74
N PRO A 118 2.39 -7.34 -8.68
CA PRO A 118 1.40 -6.48 -8.05
C PRO A 118 2.01 -5.13 -7.67
N ASP A 119 1.18 -4.09 -7.68
CA ASP A 119 1.57 -2.81 -7.10
C ASP A 119 1.78 -2.96 -5.59
N SER A 120 2.60 -2.06 -5.04
CA SER A 120 2.74 -1.83 -3.60
C SER A 120 3.48 -2.94 -2.85
N ILE A 121 4.18 -3.81 -3.56
CA ILE A 121 5.08 -4.80 -2.96
C ILE A 121 6.51 -4.25 -2.91
N PHE A 122 7.21 -4.53 -1.82
CA PHE A 122 8.64 -4.28 -1.74
C PHE A 122 9.41 -5.31 -2.56
N ILE A 123 10.33 -4.86 -3.40
CA ILE A 123 11.18 -5.71 -4.22
C ILE A 123 12.65 -5.32 -4.12
N TYR A 124 13.50 -6.28 -4.47
CA TYR A 124 14.82 -6.03 -5.00
C TYR A 124 14.79 -6.30 -6.50
N THR A 125 15.36 -5.39 -7.28
CA THR A 125 15.40 -5.55 -8.73
C THR A 125 16.43 -6.61 -9.14
N SER A 126 16.48 -6.94 -10.43
CA SER A 126 17.62 -7.65 -10.99
C SER A 126 18.84 -6.72 -11.15
N LYS A 127 20.00 -7.27 -11.54
CA LYS A 127 21.25 -6.50 -11.69
C LYS A 127 21.04 -5.23 -12.51
N ILE A 128 21.43 -4.10 -11.92
CA ILE A 128 21.45 -2.80 -12.58
C ILE A 128 22.51 -2.83 -13.68
N ARG A 129 22.11 -2.39 -14.87
CA ARG A 129 23.01 -2.18 -16.01
C ARG A 129 23.49 -0.74 -16.06
N GLU A 130 22.58 0.20 -15.85
CA GLU A 130 22.83 1.63 -16.00
C GLU A 130 21.83 2.43 -15.15
N THR A 131 22.27 3.59 -14.68
CA THR A 131 21.43 4.59 -14.04
C THR A 131 21.69 5.97 -14.63
N TYR A 132 20.65 6.78 -14.75
CA TYR A 132 20.78 8.18 -15.13
C TYR A 132 19.61 8.99 -14.58
N VAL A 133 19.82 10.30 -14.37
CA VAL A 133 18.74 11.21 -13.96
C VAL A 133 18.09 11.79 -15.21
N ASN A 134 16.76 11.71 -15.30
CA ASN A 134 16.01 12.28 -16.41
C ASN A 134 15.55 13.72 -16.11
N GLY A 135 14.93 14.37 -17.10
CA GLY A 135 14.41 15.74 -16.96
C GLY A 135 13.15 15.87 -16.09
N GLU A 136 12.60 14.76 -15.60
CA GLU A 136 11.36 14.72 -14.79
C GLU A 136 11.66 14.65 -13.28
N GLY A 137 12.94 14.73 -12.88
CA GLY A 137 13.32 14.60 -11.47
C GLY A 137 13.27 13.15 -10.97
N GLU A 138 13.52 12.20 -11.86
CA GLU A 138 13.57 10.77 -11.54
C GLU A 138 14.99 10.23 -11.80
N LEU A 139 15.44 9.30 -10.96
CA LEU A 139 16.52 8.39 -11.32
C LEU A 139 15.91 7.24 -12.13
N VAL A 140 16.34 7.09 -13.38
CA VAL A 140 16.00 5.93 -14.20
C VAL A 140 17.00 4.83 -13.92
N VAL A 141 16.50 3.65 -13.53
CA VAL A 141 17.28 2.45 -13.27
C VAL A 141 16.97 1.42 -14.35
N LEU A 142 17.96 1.17 -15.21
CA LEU A 142 17.87 0.16 -16.26
C LEU A 142 18.42 -1.17 -15.75
N THR A 143 17.58 -2.19 -15.74
CA THR A 143 17.99 -3.58 -15.49
C THR A 143 18.02 -4.38 -16.80
N MET A 144 18.22 -5.70 -16.74
CA MET A 144 18.20 -6.55 -17.94
C MET A 144 16.85 -6.53 -18.68
N ASN A 145 15.74 -6.47 -17.94
CA ASN A 145 14.40 -6.70 -18.48
C ASN A 145 13.40 -5.57 -18.19
N THR A 146 13.79 -4.59 -17.39
CA THR A 146 12.86 -3.58 -16.86
C THR A 146 13.56 -2.26 -16.63
N GLU A 147 12.90 -1.19 -17.06
CA GLU A 147 13.24 0.20 -16.78
C GLU A 147 12.37 0.66 -15.60
N TYR A 148 13.00 1.04 -14.50
CA TYR A 148 12.32 1.56 -13.32
C TYR A 148 12.54 3.07 -13.23
N HIS A 149 11.46 3.80 -13.01
CA HIS A 149 11.46 5.24 -12.75
C HIS A 149 11.38 5.48 -11.26
N CYS A 150 12.42 6.09 -10.70
CA CYS A 150 12.56 6.25 -9.26
C CYS A 150 12.51 7.75 -8.91
N PRO A 151 11.37 8.29 -8.42
CA PRO A 151 11.26 9.71 -8.11
C PRO A 151 12.34 10.15 -7.11
N LEU A 152 13.08 11.21 -7.40
CA LEU A 152 14.20 11.61 -6.54
C LEU A 152 13.72 12.04 -5.13
N ASN A 153 12.52 12.62 -5.03
CA ASN A 153 11.89 12.98 -3.76
C ASN A 153 11.39 11.76 -2.95
N SER A 154 11.39 10.55 -3.52
CA SER A 154 11.05 9.31 -2.82
C SER A 154 12.29 8.43 -2.53
N CYS A 155 13.50 8.98 -2.68
CA CYS A 155 14.72 8.27 -2.29
C CYS A 155 14.80 8.12 -0.76
N ASP A 156 15.12 6.91 -0.29
CA ASP A 156 15.54 6.67 1.09
C ASP A 156 16.97 7.19 1.27
N TRP A 157 17.09 8.49 1.54
CA TRP A 157 18.37 9.19 1.64
C TRP A 157 19.27 8.69 2.76
N GLU A 158 18.72 8.08 3.82
CA GLU A 158 19.50 7.55 4.94
C GLU A 158 20.19 6.26 4.54
N ARG A 159 19.47 5.36 3.85
CA ARG A 159 20.08 4.16 3.26
C ARG A 159 21.01 4.51 2.11
N GLN A 160 20.58 5.41 1.22
CA GLN A 160 21.36 5.79 0.05
C GLN A 160 22.68 6.48 0.39
N ASP A 161 22.80 7.14 1.55
CA ASP A 161 24.06 7.72 2.03
C ASP A 161 25.20 6.69 2.16
N GLN A 162 24.87 5.43 2.40
CA GLN A 162 25.84 4.34 2.48
C GLN A 162 26.42 3.96 1.10
N TYR A 163 25.72 4.32 0.03
CA TYR A 163 26.04 3.99 -1.37
C TYR A 163 26.00 5.25 -2.26
N ALA A 164 26.47 6.38 -1.72
CA ALA A 164 26.37 7.69 -2.38
C ALA A 164 27.06 7.76 -3.76
N ASP A 165 28.03 6.89 -4.02
CA ASP A 165 28.76 6.77 -5.29
C ASP A 165 27.94 6.12 -6.42
N MET A 166 26.80 5.50 -6.09
CA MET A 166 25.92 4.83 -7.07
C MET A 166 25.07 5.81 -7.88
N ILE A 167 24.96 7.06 -7.46
CA ILE A 167 24.15 8.10 -8.12
C ILE A 167 25.07 9.24 -8.55
N PRO A 168 25.15 9.55 -9.87
CA PRO A 168 25.88 10.72 -10.36
C PRO A 168 25.36 12.01 -9.71
N ASP A 169 26.25 12.94 -9.35
CA ASP A 169 25.88 14.22 -8.72
C ASP A 169 25.04 14.09 -7.43
N TYR A 170 25.16 12.97 -6.70
CA TYR A 170 24.36 12.66 -5.52
C TYR A 170 24.20 13.81 -4.52
N LYS A 171 25.29 14.52 -4.17
CA LYS A 171 25.23 15.64 -3.22
C LYS A 171 24.33 16.79 -3.70
N LYS A 172 24.39 17.10 -5.01
CA LYS A 172 23.58 18.16 -5.62
C LYS A 172 22.11 17.73 -5.66
N ILE A 173 21.87 16.50 -6.11
CA ILE A 173 20.53 15.91 -6.17
C ILE A 173 19.90 15.85 -4.78
N LYS A 174 20.61 15.33 -3.77
CA LYS A 174 20.12 15.26 -2.39
C LYS A 174 19.78 16.64 -1.85
N ALA A 175 20.64 17.64 -2.05
CA ALA A 175 20.35 19.01 -1.60
C ALA A 175 19.10 19.59 -2.27
N GLU A 176 18.83 19.21 -3.52
CA GLU A 176 17.64 19.66 -4.25
C GLU A 176 16.37 18.90 -3.86
N TYR A 177 16.44 17.59 -3.63
CA TYR A 177 15.25 16.72 -3.54
C TYR A 177 14.95 16.18 -2.14
N LYS A 178 15.92 16.15 -1.20
CA LYS A 178 15.72 15.59 0.15
C LYS A 178 14.56 16.25 0.90
N ASP A 179 14.52 17.57 0.84
CA ASP A 179 13.54 18.39 1.56
C ASP A 179 12.41 18.86 0.64
N LYS A 180 12.46 18.56 -0.67
CA LYS A 180 11.32 18.67 -1.60
C LYS A 180 10.38 17.50 -1.32
N ALA A 181 9.72 17.61 -0.19
CA ALA A 181 8.96 16.51 0.33
C ALA A 181 7.73 16.22 -0.58
N LEU A 182 7.40 14.94 -0.75
CA LEU A 182 6.01 14.48 -0.92
C LEU A 182 5.17 14.73 0.35
N ARG A 183 5.79 15.29 1.40
CA ARG A 183 5.23 15.52 2.72
C ARG A 183 4.44 16.82 2.69
N PRO A 184 3.11 16.75 2.78
CA PRO A 184 2.30 17.92 2.61
C PRO A 184 2.29 18.74 3.91
N ALA A 185 2.58 20.04 3.83
CA ALA A 185 2.48 20.91 4.99
C ALA A 185 1.01 21.10 5.41
N ILE A 186 0.75 21.18 6.72
CA ILE A 186 -0.55 21.54 7.29
C ILE A 186 -0.36 22.58 8.40
N GLU A 187 -1.35 23.46 8.59
CA GLU A 187 -1.28 24.48 9.63
C GLU A 187 -1.27 23.86 11.05
N PRO A 188 -0.68 24.54 12.05
CA PRO A 188 -0.79 24.12 13.44
C PRO A 188 -2.24 23.96 13.91
N GLY A 189 -2.46 23.06 14.85
CA GLY A 189 -3.79 22.71 15.39
C GLY A 189 -4.57 21.69 14.56
N LYS A 190 -3.96 21.11 13.52
CA LYS A 190 -4.59 20.13 12.63
C LYS A 190 -3.79 18.84 12.54
N VAL A 191 -4.48 17.76 12.20
CA VAL A 191 -3.89 16.45 11.92
C VAL A 191 -4.04 16.13 10.44
N LEU A 192 -2.96 15.73 9.77
CA LEU A 192 -2.97 15.27 8.39
C LEU A 192 -2.49 13.82 8.33
N LEU A 193 -3.38 12.91 7.93
CA LEU A 193 -3.01 11.56 7.53
C LEU A 193 -2.80 11.53 6.01
N VAL A 194 -1.59 11.17 5.60
CA VAL A 194 -1.22 11.04 4.19
C VAL A 194 -1.29 9.58 3.78
N LEU A 195 -2.07 9.31 2.75
CA LEU A 195 -2.31 8.00 2.20
C LEU A 195 -1.71 7.87 0.81
N SER A 196 -1.21 6.69 0.48
CA SER A 196 -0.73 6.37 -0.86
C SER A 196 -0.92 4.91 -1.17
N ASN A 197 -1.41 4.59 -2.36
CA ASN A 197 -1.38 3.21 -2.87
C ASN A 197 0.05 2.71 -3.10
N PHE A 198 1.09 3.52 -2.91
CA PHE A 198 2.49 3.09 -2.96
C PHE A 198 3.03 2.69 -1.59
N CYS A 199 2.22 2.70 -0.54
CA CYS A 199 2.63 2.37 0.81
C CYS A 199 1.89 1.15 1.33
N HIS A 200 2.59 0.35 2.14
CA HIS A 200 1.96 -0.76 2.85
C HIS A 200 0.81 -0.22 3.69
N TYR A 201 -0.35 -0.89 3.62
CA TYR A 201 -1.57 -0.47 4.34
C TYR A 201 -1.98 0.99 4.07
N TYR A 202 -1.60 1.53 2.91
CA TYR A 202 -1.76 2.92 2.48
C TYR A 202 -1.06 3.98 3.33
N PHE A 203 -0.38 3.65 4.42
CA PHE A 203 0.18 4.65 5.31
C PHE A 203 1.46 5.25 4.75
N HIS A 204 1.43 6.53 4.37
CA HIS A 204 2.63 7.26 3.97
C HIS A 204 3.25 8.01 5.15
N SER A 205 2.47 8.85 5.83
CA SER A 205 2.95 9.66 6.95
C SER A 205 1.81 10.33 7.71
N LEU A 206 2.12 10.79 8.92
CA LEU A 206 1.25 11.66 9.72
C LEU A 206 1.94 13.01 9.97
N TYR A 207 1.21 14.12 9.82
CA TYR A 207 1.65 15.44 10.26
C TYR A 207 0.69 16.02 11.27
N CYS A 208 1.24 16.48 12.38
CA CYS A 208 0.51 17.27 13.35
C CYS A 208 1.49 18.22 14.02
N ILE A 209 1.15 19.51 14.07
CA ILE A 209 1.83 20.49 14.91
C ILE A 209 0.78 21.01 15.89
N PRO A 210 0.85 20.69 17.19
CA PRO A 210 -0.11 21.22 18.17
C PRO A 210 -0.10 22.76 18.19
N GLU A 211 -1.22 23.39 18.53
CA GLU A 211 -1.25 24.85 18.72
C GLU A 211 -0.24 25.27 19.79
N GLY A 212 0.55 26.31 19.48
CA GLY A 212 1.58 26.83 20.37
C GLY A 212 2.86 25.98 20.45
N SER A 213 3.00 24.93 19.62
CA SER A 213 4.25 24.18 19.43
C SER A 213 4.95 24.61 18.15
N ASP A 214 6.27 24.75 18.20
CA ASP A 214 7.12 24.96 17.03
C ASP A 214 7.61 23.63 16.41
N LYS A 215 7.30 22.50 17.06
CA LYS A 215 7.74 21.17 16.64
C LYS A 215 6.56 20.28 16.26
N PRO A 216 6.68 19.50 15.17
CA PRO A 216 5.70 18.48 14.85
C PRO A 216 5.74 17.34 15.88
N CYS A 217 4.60 16.68 16.08
CA CYS A 217 4.54 15.45 16.86
C CYS A 217 5.40 14.36 16.21
N GLU A 218 6.05 13.54 17.03
CA GLU A 218 6.62 12.28 16.57
C GLU A 218 5.48 11.26 16.42
N TYR A 219 5.58 10.40 15.41
CA TYR A 219 4.58 9.37 15.14
C TYR A 219 5.20 7.99 14.95
N SER A 220 4.44 6.96 15.27
CA SER A 220 4.70 5.57 14.92
C SER A 220 3.53 5.01 14.12
N GLY A 221 3.83 4.03 13.27
CA GLY A 221 2.84 3.31 12.47
C GLY A 221 3.12 1.81 12.56
N ASP A 222 2.14 1.05 13.03
CA ASP A 222 2.29 -0.39 13.27
C ASP A 222 1.14 -1.19 12.66
N ALA A 223 1.52 -2.19 11.87
CA ALA A 223 0.58 -3.16 11.31
C ALA A 223 0.31 -4.27 12.33
N HIS A 224 -0.96 -4.43 12.69
CA HIS A 224 -1.44 -5.59 13.42
C HIS A 224 -1.96 -6.62 12.42
N VAL A 225 -1.10 -7.57 12.08
CA VAL A 225 -1.44 -8.68 11.20
C VAL A 225 -2.20 -9.73 12.00
N GLY A 226 -3.51 -9.81 11.75
CA GLY A 226 -4.43 -10.67 12.49
C GLY A 226 -4.72 -11.98 11.78
N MET A 227 -5.23 -12.98 12.49
CA MET A 227 -5.79 -14.19 11.85
C MET A 227 -7.10 -13.94 11.10
N PHE A 228 -7.76 -12.80 11.36
CA PHE A 228 -9.12 -12.51 10.89
C PHE A 228 -9.25 -11.20 10.13
N GLN A 229 -8.48 -10.17 10.49
CA GLN A 229 -8.47 -8.88 9.81
C GLN A 229 -7.18 -8.15 10.16
N ASP A 230 -6.45 -7.69 9.15
CA ASP A 230 -5.31 -6.81 9.35
C ASP A 230 -5.82 -5.43 9.74
N SER A 231 -5.09 -4.75 10.63
CA SER A 231 -5.37 -3.35 10.96
C SER A 231 -4.07 -2.57 11.04
N TYR A 232 -4.17 -1.27 10.87
CA TYR A 232 -3.02 -0.37 10.97
C TYR A 232 -3.29 0.65 12.08
N LEU A 233 -2.34 0.77 13.01
CA LEU A 233 -2.33 1.77 14.06
C LEU A 233 -1.38 2.89 13.65
N VAL A 234 -1.83 4.13 13.77
CA VAL A 234 -0.98 5.31 13.71
C VAL A 234 -1.17 6.07 15.02
N GLU A 235 -0.09 6.29 15.75
CA GLU A 235 -0.13 7.01 17.03
C GLU A 235 0.93 8.10 17.11
N THR A 236 0.69 9.08 18.00
CA THR A 236 1.68 10.11 18.35
C THR A 236 1.83 10.23 19.86
N ASP A 237 3.01 10.68 20.30
CA ASP A 237 3.34 11.17 21.65
C ASP A 237 2.35 10.75 22.76
N HIS A 238 2.53 9.54 23.31
CA HIS A 238 1.71 9.00 24.40
C HIS A 238 0.20 8.93 24.13
N GLY A 239 -0.20 8.69 22.88
CA GLY A 239 -1.60 8.50 22.48
C GLY A 239 -2.36 9.81 22.26
N ARG A 240 -1.66 10.93 22.01
CA ARG A 240 -2.31 12.21 21.66
C ARG A 240 -3.16 12.09 20.39
N ILE A 241 -2.66 11.34 19.43
CA ILE A 241 -3.40 10.92 18.24
C ILE A 241 -3.37 9.39 18.26
N ASP A 242 -4.53 8.79 18.03
CA ASP A 242 -4.72 7.35 17.85
C ASP A 242 -5.69 7.19 16.68
N LEU A 243 -5.14 6.88 15.51
CA LEU A 243 -5.89 6.55 14.32
C LEU A 243 -5.73 5.06 14.07
N ARG A 244 -6.85 4.35 13.94
CA ARG A 244 -6.84 2.94 13.62
C ARG A 244 -7.83 2.63 12.52
N TYR A 245 -7.37 1.87 11.55
CA TYR A 245 -8.20 1.51 10.42
C TYR A 245 -7.92 0.11 9.91
N PHE A 246 -8.93 -0.47 9.27
CA PHE A 246 -8.79 -1.66 8.46
C PHE A 246 -8.40 -1.26 7.04
N PRO A 247 -7.26 -1.70 6.52
CA PRO A 247 -6.86 -1.49 5.15
C PRO A 247 -7.58 -2.49 4.24
N HIS A 248 -8.31 -1.97 3.26
CA HIS A 248 -9.03 -2.73 2.24
C HIS A 248 -8.54 -2.36 0.84
N PHE A 249 -8.97 -3.08 -0.18
CA PHE A 249 -8.60 -2.73 -1.55
C PHE A 249 -9.20 -1.36 -1.94
N GLN A 250 -8.35 -0.39 -2.29
CA GLN A 250 -8.65 1.02 -2.56
C GLN A 250 -9.38 1.80 -1.44
N ASN A 251 -9.48 1.24 -0.22
CA ASN A 251 -10.14 1.96 0.85
C ASN A 251 -9.56 1.64 2.23
N ILE A 252 -9.74 2.56 3.16
CA ILE A 252 -9.50 2.34 4.59
C ILE A 252 -10.80 2.51 5.35
N GLU A 253 -10.98 1.74 6.42
CA GLU A 253 -12.14 1.83 7.30
C GLU A 253 -11.70 2.14 8.73
N PHE A 254 -11.92 3.37 9.18
CA PHE A 254 -11.56 3.78 10.54
C PHE A 254 -12.46 3.10 11.58
N TYR A 255 -11.82 2.61 12.63
CA TYR A 255 -12.49 2.18 13.86
C TYR A 255 -11.97 2.93 15.11
N SER A 256 -10.97 3.81 14.92
CA SER A 256 -10.54 4.83 15.89
C SER A 256 -10.07 6.08 15.13
N GLU A 257 -10.61 7.24 15.51
CA GLU A 257 -10.30 8.56 14.92
C GLU A 257 -9.98 9.58 16.03
N HIS A 258 -9.16 9.19 17.01
CA HIS A 258 -8.85 10.05 18.13
C HIS A 258 -7.76 11.07 17.77
N THR A 259 -8.11 12.35 17.78
CA THR A 259 -7.20 13.46 17.45
C THR A 259 -7.12 14.53 18.54
N GLN A 260 -7.56 14.23 19.76
CA GLN A 260 -7.71 15.22 20.85
C GLN A 260 -8.55 16.47 20.46
N GLY A 261 -9.50 16.30 19.55
CA GLY A 261 -10.38 17.39 19.08
C GLY A 261 -9.79 18.26 17.98
N MET A 262 -8.58 17.97 17.50
CA MET A 262 -8.02 18.62 16.31
C MET A 262 -8.73 18.12 15.04
N PRO A 263 -9.00 18.99 14.06
CA PRO A 263 -9.54 18.58 12.77
C PRO A 263 -8.63 17.57 12.05
N LEU A 264 -9.22 16.48 11.57
CA LEU A 264 -8.53 15.45 10.80
C LEU A 264 -8.66 15.74 9.31
N PHE A 265 -7.53 15.76 8.61
CA PHE A 265 -7.42 15.84 7.17
C PHE A 265 -6.84 14.55 6.62
N LEU A 266 -7.34 14.14 5.46
CA LEU A 266 -6.80 13.04 4.67
C LEU A 266 -6.26 13.60 3.36
N GLU A 267 -5.11 13.09 2.92
CA GLU A 267 -4.54 13.43 1.62
C GLU A 267 -4.11 12.19 0.88
N ASN A 268 -4.41 12.11 -0.42
CA ASN A 268 -3.99 11.03 -1.28
C ASN A 268 -2.82 11.47 -2.17
N VAL A 269 -1.60 11.04 -1.85
CA VAL A 269 -0.40 11.29 -2.68
C VAL A 269 -0.11 10.12 -3.64
N GLY A 270 -1.00 9.13 -3.68
CA GLY A 270 -0.99 8.05 -4.65
C GLY A 270 -1.53 8.48 -6.02
N ASP A 271 -1.63 7.53 -6.94
CA ASP A 271 -2.09 7.76 -8.32
C ASP A 271 -3.42 7.08 -8.67
N VAL A 272 -4.08 6.48 -7.67
CA VAL A 272 -5.44 5.95 -7.79
C VAL A 272 -6.34 6.66 -6.79
N THR A 273 -7.64 6.72 -7.09
CA THR A 273 -8.63 7.20 -6.11
C THR A 273 -8.66 6.26 -4.91
N LEU A 274 -8.61 6.84 -3.71
CA LEU A 274 -8.77 6.13 -2.44
C LEU A 274 -10.07 6.56 -1.77
N TYR A 275 -10.63 5.67 -0.94
CA TYR A 275 -11.79 5.97 -0.11
C TYR A 275 -11.45 5.77 1.37
N ALA A 276 -11.98 6.63 2.23
CA ALA A 276 -11.85 6.48 3.67
C ALA A 276 -13.24 6.46 4.31
N LYS A 277 -13.65 5.32 4.86
CA LYS A 277 -14.85 5.23 5.69
C LYS A 277 -14.49 5.76 7.09
N SER A 278 -15.22 6.80 7.50
CA SER A 278 -15.02 7.53 8.76
C SER A 278 -16.34 7.60 9.54
N SER A 279 -16.29 8.10 10.78
CA SER A 279 -17.46 8.37 11.60
C SER A 279 -18.47 9.36 10.98
N VAL A 280 -18.05 10.17 10.02
CA VAL A 280 -18.90 11.16 9.33
C VAL A 280 -19.42 10.71 7.97
N GLY A 281 -18.96 9.56 7.46
CA GLY A 281 -19.32 9.02 6.15
C GLY A 281 -18.09 8.55 5.36
N THR A 282 -18.27 8.33 4.06
CA THR A 282 -17.17 7.92 3.18
C THR A 282 -16.56 9.14 2.49
N ILE A 283 -15.26 9.38 2.70
CA ILE A 283 -14.50 10.44 2.03
C ILE A 283 -13.83 9.85 0.79
N LYS A 284 -14.15 10.35 -0.40
CA LYS A 284 -13.43 10.03 -1.64
C LYS A 284 -12.25 10.97 -1.83
N LEU A 285 -11.06 10.43 -2.14
CA LEU A 285 -9.83 11.19 -2.35
C LEU A 285 -9.25 10.84 -3.72
N ASN A 286 -9.41 11.74 -4.70
CA ASN A 286 -8.69 11.60 -5.97
C ASN A 286 -7.18 11.84 -5.77
N PRO A 287 -6.32 11.38 -6.70
CA PRO A 287 -4.89 11.68 -6.65
C PRO A 287 -4.61 13.18 -6.46
N GLY A 288 -3.79 13.51 -5.45
CA GLY A 288 -3.44 14.88 -5.06
C GLY A 288 -4.52 15.63 -4.26
N GLU A 289 -5.67 15.03 -3.97
CA GLU A 289 -6.70 15.69 -3.14
C GLU A 289 -6.36 15.60 -1.65
N ARG A 290 -6.66 16.71 -0.96
CA ARG A 290 -6.74 16.79 0.49
C ARG A 290 -8.15 17.21 0.90
N LYS A 291 -8.75 16.48 1.84
CA LYS A 291 -10.07 16.80 2.40
C LYS A 291 -10.06 16.69 3.92
N GLU A 292 -10.81 17.58 4.56
CA GLU A 292 -11.14 17.45 5.98
C GLU A 292 -12.19 16.36 6.16
N VAL A 293 -12.09 15.58 7.24
CA VAL A 293 -13.06 14.56 7.62
C VAL A 293 -14.28 15.23 8.24
N THR A 294 -15.18 15.71 7.39
CA THR A 294 -16.45 16.33 7.77
C THR A 294 -17.62 15.74 6.98
N LYS A 295 -18.85 15.98 7.45
CA LYS A 295 -20.06 15.49 6.77
C LYS A 295 -20.25 16.12 5.39
N GLU A 296 -19.82 17.37 5.22
CA GLU A 296 -19.93 18.12 3.97
C GLU A 296 -19.01 17.55 2.88
N ASN A 297 -17.89 16.94 3.28
CA ASN A 297 -16.93 16.30 2.38
C ASN A 297 -17.21 14.81 2.15
N ALA A 298 -18.20 14.24 2.84
CA ALA A 298 -18.60 12.86 2.68
C ALA A 298 -19.46 12.67 1.42
N GLU A 299 -19.26 11.55 0.73
CA GLU A 299 -20.08 11.18 -0.42
C GLU A 299 -21.55 11.03 0.00
N SER A 300 -22.46 11.57 -0.80
CA SER A 300 -23.90 11.53 -0.54
C SER A 300 -24.49 10.12 -0.62
N GLU A 301 -23.87 9.26 -1.43
CA GLU A 301 -24.20 7.85 -1.56
C GLU A 301 -22.99 7.02 -1.14
N THR A 302 -23.19 6.02 -0.28
CA THR A 302 -22.11 5.14 0.14
C THR A 302 -21.67 4.28 -1.04
N PRO A 303 -20.45 4.46 -1.57
CA PRO A 303 -19.98 3.62 -2.67
C PRO A 303 -19.88 2.16 -2.20
N SER A 304 -20.22 1.22 -3.07
CA SER A 304 -19.93 -0.19 -2.83
C SER A 304 -18.41 -0.38 -2.96
N LEU A 305 -17.74 -0.48 -1.81
CA LEU A 305 -16.30 -0.65 -1.74
C LEU A 305 -15.95 -2.11 -1.45
N PRO A 306 -14.85 -2.63 -2.04
CA PRO A 306 -14.42 -3.99 -1.74
C PRO A 306 -13.96 -4.10 -0.28
N ASN A 307 -14.54 -5.03 0.50
CA ASN A 307 -14.09 -5.32 1.87
C ASN A 307 -13.11 -6.52 1.89
N GLY A 308 -11.95 -6.36 1.26
CA GLY A 308 -10.86 -7.36 1.32
C GLY A 308 -9.98 -7.18 2.57
N ASP A 309 -9.51 -8.25 3.20
CA ASP A 309 -8.74 -8.19 4.45
C ASP A 309 -7.23 -7.98 4.27
N LEU A 310 -6.71 -8.13 3.06
CA LEU A 310 -5.27 -8.12 2.78
C LEU A 310 -4.93 -7.09 1.69
N TYR A 311 -4.18 -6.05 2.08
CA TYR A 311 -3.54 -5.13 1.16
C TYR A 311 -2.08 -4.83 1.58
N PRO A 312 -1.09 -4.99 0.67
CA PRO A 312 -1.24 -5.39 -0.73
C PRO A 312 -1.67 -6.86 -0.90
N ALA A 313 -2.18 -7.21 -2.09
CA ALA A 313 -2.49 -8.59 -2.44
C ALA A 313 -1.21 -9.44 -2.45
N GLY A 314 -1.32 -10.72 -2.04
CA GLY A 314 -0.21 -11.67 -2.06
C GLY A 314 0.00 -12.29 -3.45
N ILE A 315 1.23 -12.70 -3.75
CA ILE A 315 1.54 -13.58 -4.88
C ILE A 315 1.65 -15.01 -4.34
N ILE A 316 0.95 -15.97 -4.95
CA ILE A 316 1.21 -17.40 -4.72
C ILE A 316 2.35 -17.80 -5.65
N GLU A 317 3.50 -18.18 -5.08
CA GLU A 317 4.60 -18.83 -5.82
C GLU A 317 4.32 -20.32 -6.06
#